data_AF-A0A949QA54-F1
#
_entry.id   AF-A0A949QA54-F1
#
_cell.length_a   1.000
_cell.length_b   1.000
_cell.length_c   1.000
_cell.angle_alpha   90.00
_cell.angle_beta   90.00
_cell.angle_gamma   90.00
#
_symmetry.space_group_name_H-M   'P 1'
#
loop_
_entity.id
_entity.type
_entity.pdbx_description
1 polymer ?
#
loop_
_entity_poly.entity_id
_entity_poly.type
_entity_poly.pdbx_seq_one_letter_code
_entity_poly.pdbx_strand_id
1 'polypeptide(L)'
;MTKARSLLELARLKNAKNPALWLSSIRLERRAGNEKLAVSLMARALQECPSSGLLLAENITMSPRVEQKSKSADAIKRCPDDPRVISAVASLF
;
A
#
# COMPACT_ATOMS: atom_id res chain seq x y z
N MET A 1 9.58 13.99 -12.92
CA MET A 1 8.50 13.15 -12.36
C MET A 1 7.82 12.25 -13.40
N THR A 2 7.61 12.68 -14.65
CA THR A 2 6.89 11.92 -15.69
C THR A 2 7.57 10.61 -16.13
N LYS A 3 8.90 10.59 -16.30
CA LYS A 3 9.64 9.35 -16.65
C LYS A 3 9.56 8.25 -15.59
N ALA A 4 9.50 8.62 -14.31
CA ALA A 4 9.40 7.66 -13.21
C ALA A 4 8.02 6.99 -13.18
N ARG A 5 6.96 7.75 -13.48
CA ARG A 5 5.58 7.23 -13.59
C ARG A 5 5.45 6.22 -14.72
N SER A 6 5.92 6.58 -15.92
CA SER A 6 5.83 5.68 -17.08
C SER A 6 6.64 4.40 -16.89
N LEU A 7 7.82 4.48 -16.27
CA LEU A 7 8.62 3.30 -15.95
C LEU A 7 7.92 2.39 -14.93
N LEU A 8 7.33 2.95 -13.87
CA LEU A 8 6.60 2.17 -12.86
C LEU A 8 5.29 1.59 -13.39
N GLU A 9 4.64 2.27 -14.34
CA GLU A 9 3.49 1.74 -15.05
C GLU A 9 3.87 0.55 -15.93
N LEU A 10 4.96 0.66 -16.69
CA LEU A 10 5.48 -0.45 -17.49
C LEU A 10 5.93 -1.63 -16.60
N ALA A 11 6.55 -1.34 -15.45
CA ALA A 11 6.98 -2.36 -14.50
C ALA A 11 5.78 -3.10 -13.89
N ARG A 12 4.68 -2.41 -13.56
CA ARG A 12 3.43 -3.02 -13.09
C ARG A 12 2.76 -3.85 -14.18
N LEU A 13 2.81 -3.40 -15.44
CA LEU A 13 2.26 -4.16 -16.56
C LEU A 13 3.02 -5.47 -16.79
N LYS A 14 4.34 -5.47 -16.59
CA LYS A 14 5.17 -6.68 -16.70
C LYS A 14 5.09 -7.58 -15.46
N ASN A 15 4.92 -7.02 -14.26
CA ASN A 15 4.87 -7.78 -13.02
C ASN A 15 3.88 -7.17 -12.01
N ALA A 16 2.59 -7.39 -12.27
CA ALA A 16 1.50 -6.85 -11.44
C ALA A 16 1.45 -7.47 -10.03
N LYS A 17 2.04 -8.65 -9.83
CA LYS A 17 2.03 -9.38 -8.56
C LYS A 17 3.15 -8.99 -7.60
N ASN A 18 3.97 -7.99 -7.95
CA ASN A 18 5.06 -7.55 -7.09
C ASN A 18 4.63 -6.35 -6.21
N PRO A 19 4.48 -6.54 -4.89
CA PRO A 19 4.03 -5.47 -4.00
C PRO A 19 5.03 -4.32 -3.84
N ALA A 20 6.33 -4.53 -4.06
CA ALA A 20 7.33 -3.47 -3.95
C ALA A 20 7.21 -2.43 -5.08
N LEU A 21 6.78 -2.86 -6.28
CA LEU A 21 6.52 -1.96 -7.41
C LEU A 21 5.30 -1.07 -7.15
N TRP A 22 4.25 -1.66 -6.57
CA TRP A 22 3.06 -0.93 -6.14
C TRP A 22 3.39 0.08 -5.05
N LEU A 23 4.13 -0.33 -4.01
CA LEU A 23 4.55 0.55 -2.92
C LEU A 23 5.36 1.74 -3.45
N SER A 24 6.30 1.50 -4.36
CA SER A 24 7.12 2.55 -4.97
C SER A 24 6.26 3.55 -5.75
N SER A 25 5.26 3.07 -6.48
CA SER A 25 4.31 3.90 -7.22
C SER A 25 3.46 4.77 -6.29
N ILE A 26 2.94 4.18 -5.21
CA ILE A 26 2.11 4.90 -4.22
C ILE A 26 2.94 5.98 -3.52
N ARG A 27 4.18 5.65 -3.11
CA ARG A 27 5.10 6.61 -2.48
C ARG A 27 5.49 7.74 -3.42
N LEU A 28 5.66 7.46 -4.72
CA LEU A 28 5.94 8.50 -5.71
C LEU A 28 4.79 9.52 -5.79
N GLU A 29 3.55 9.05 -5.83
CA GLU A 29 2.37 9.93 -5.93
C GLU A 29 2.10 10.70 -4.64
N ARG A 30 2.34 10.07 -3.48
CA ARG A 30 2.28 10.75 -2.19
C ARG A 30 3.32 11.87 -2.10
N ARG A 31 4.56 11.64 -2.55
CA ARG A 31 5.59 12.70 -2.65
C ARG A 31 5.24 13.79 -3.66
N ALA A 32 4.48 13.46 -4.69
CA ALA A 32 3.99 14.42 -5.67
C ALA A 32 2.78 15.24 -5.18
N GLY A 33 2.26 14.98 -3.97
CA GLY A 33 1.06 15.64 -3.42
C GLY A 33 -0.26 15.08 -3.96
N ASN A 34 -0.23 13.98 -4.72
CA ASN A 34 -1.40 13.38 -5.36
C ASN A 34 -2.03 12.31 -4.47
N GLU A 35 -2.57 12.68 -3.31
CA GLU A 35 -3.10 11.73 -2.34
C GLU A 35 -4.26 10.88 -2.88
N LYS A 36 -5.19 11.49 -3.62
CA LYS A 36 -6.32 10.78 -4.25
C LYS A 36 -5.86 9.65 -5.16
N LEU A 37 -4.81 9.90 -5.94
CA LEU A 37 -4.25 8.93 -6.86
C LEU A 37 -3.43 7.87 -6.13
N ALA A 38 -2.74 8.24 -5.05
CA ALA A 38 -2.06 7.27 -4.19
C ALA A 38 -3.05 6.30 -3.52
N VAL A 39 -4.23 6.78 -3.07
CA VAL A 39 -5.29 5.93 -2.50
C VAL A 39 -5.88 4.99 -3.57
N SER A 40 -6.14 5.49 -4.78
CA SER A 40 -6.66 4.64 -5.87
C SER A 40 -5.64 3.58 -6.31
N LEU A 41 -4.35 3.92 -6.32
CA LEU A 41 -3.27 2.96 -6.57
C LEU A 41 -3.16 1.92 -5.46
N MET A 42 -3.32 2.31 -4.20
CA MET A 42 -3.34 1.38 -3.06
C MET A 42 -4.48 0.38 -3.18
N ALA A 43 -5.69 0.84 -3.54
CA ALA A 43 -6.83 -0.04 -3.74
C ALA A 43 -6.56 -1.09 -4.84
N ARG A 44 -5.98 -0.69 -5.97
CA ARG A 44 -5.57 -1.61 -7.04
C ARG A 44 -4.47 -2.57 -6.58
N ALA A 45 -3.49 -2.07 -5.84
CA ALA A 45 -2.40 -2.89 -5.32
C ALA A 45 -2.89 -4.01 -4.40
N LEU A 46 -3.91 -3.74 -3.58
CA LEU A 46 -4.53 -4.73 -2.69
C LEU A 46 -5.41 -5.74 -3.44
N GLN A 47 -5.96 -5.39 -4.61
CA GLN A 47 -6.67 -6.33 -5.48
C GLN A 47 -5.70 -7.34 -6.12
N GLU A 48 -4.56 -6.85 -6.62
CA GLU A 48 -3.53 -7.69 -7.25
C GLU A 48 -2.73 -8.50 -6.22
N CYS A 49 -2.47 -7.91 -5.04
CA CYS A 49 -1.63 -8.47 -3.98
C CYS A 49 -2.35 -8.45 -2.62
N PRO A 50 -3.41 -9.27 -2.42
CA PRO A 50 -4.21 -9.24 -1.21
C PRO A 50 -3.47 -9.75 0.05
N SER A 51 -2.45 -10.59 -0.13
CA SER A 51 -1.66 -11.21 0.94
C SER A 51 -0.35 -10.48 1.26
N SER A 52 -0.13 -9.29 0.70
CA SER A 52 1.10 -8.55 0.95
C SER A 52 1.00 -7.73 2.23
N GLY A 53 1.63 -8.20 3.30
CA GLY A 53 1.69 -7.44 4.55
C GLY A 53 2.43 -6.10 4.42
N LEU A 54 3.33 -5.97 3.45
CA LEU A 54 3.99 -4.70 3.13
C LEU A 54 3.00 -3.64 2.61
N LEU A 55 2.06 -4.02 1.74
CA LEU A 55 1.04 -3.08 1.23
C LEU A 55 -0.02 -2.81 2.29
N LEU A 56 -0.42 -3.83 3.05
CA LEU A 56 -1.38 -3.68 4.15
C LEU A 56 -0.86 -2.74 5.24
N ALA A 57 0.41 -2.88 5.64
CA ALA A 57 1.06 -2.00 6.60
C ALA A 57 1.09 -0.54 6.12
N GLU A 58 1.51 -0.30 4.86
CA GLU A 58 1.50 1.05 4.30
C GLU A 58 0.06 1.60 4.21
N ASN A 59 -0.93 0.77 3.85
CA ASN A 59 -2.33 1.18 3.78
C ASN A 59 -2.87 1.64 5.14
N ILE A 60 -2.50 0.97 6.23
CA ILE A 60 -2.86 1.41 7.59
C ILE A 60 -2.25 2.80 7.84
N THR A 61 -0.94 2.95 7.67
CA THR A 61 -0.25 4.23 7.97
C THR A 61 -0.73 5.39 7.11
N MET A 62 -1.09 5.13 5.86
CA MET A 62 -1.58 6.14 4.92
C MET A 62 -3.01 6.60 5.23
N SER A 63 -3.79 5.78 5.94
CA SER A 63 -5.21 6.05 6.16
C SER A 63 -5.44 7.08 7.26
N PRO A 64 -6.57 7.81 7.23
CA PRO A 64 -6.95 8.72 8.30
C PRO A 64 -7.05 7.98 9.64
N ARG A 65 -6.67 8.64 10.73
CA ARG A 65 -6.60 8.03 12.08
C ARG A 65 -7.89 7.34 12.53
N VAL A 66 -9.04 7.82 12.08
CA VAL A 66 -10.35 7.21 12.38
C VAL A 66 -10.52 5.83 11.70
N GLU A 67 -10.03 5.69 10.47
CA GLU A 67 -10.12 4.46 9.67
C GLU A 67 -8.97 3.49 9.93
N GLN A 68 -7.93 3.93 10.62
CA GLN A 68 -6.76 3.10 10.88
C GLN A 68 -7.10 1.84 11.69
N LYS A 69 -8.00 1.95 12.68
CA LYS A 69 -8.44 0.82 13.51
C LYS A 69 -9.22 -0.23 12.72
N SER A 70 -10.06 0.18 11.78
CA SER A 70 -10.79 -0.77 10.93
C SER A 70 -9.84 -1.45 9.94
N LYS A 71 -8.95 -0.69 9.32
CA LYS A 71 -7.97 -1.22 8.37
C LYS A 71 -6.92 -2.12 9.03
N SER A 72 -6.54 -1.88 10.28
CA SER A 72 -5.67 -2.79 11.04
C SER A 72 -6.35 -4.13 11.31
N ALA A 73 -7.64 -4.12 11.66
CA ALA A 73 -8.39 -5.35 11.86
C ALA A 73 -8.50 -6.17 10.56
N ASP A 74 -8.74 -5.51 9.43
CA ASP A 74 -8.78 -6.17 8.12
C ASP A 74 -7.42 -6.69 7.68
N ALA A 75 -6.34 -5.97 7.99
CA ALA A 75 -4.98 -6.40 7.70
C ALA A 75 -4.58 -7.65 8.51
N ILE A 76 -4.90 -7.71 9.81
CA ILE A 76 -4.63 -8.87 10.66
C ILE A 76 -5.40 -10.10 10.15
N LYS A 77 -6.67 -9.93 9.73
CA LYS A 77 -7.46 -11.03 9.16
C LYS A 77 -6.85 -11.60 7.88
N ARG A 78 -6.22 -10.76 7.06
CA ARG A 78 -5.59 -11.18 5.79
C ARG A 78 -4.20 -11.78 5.99
N CYS A 79 -3.41 -11.19 6.89
CA CYS A 79 -2.02 -11.58 7.15
C CYS A 79 -1.75 -11.52 8.66
N PRO A 80 -2.08 -12.58 9.42
CA PRO A 80 -1.95 -12.58 10.87
C PRO A 80 -0.49 -12.59 11.34
N ASP A 81 0.40 -13.27 10.60
CA ASP A 81 1.78 -13.52 11.04
C ASP A 81 2.84 -12.63 10.36
N ASP A 82 2.43 -11.61 9.59
CA ASP A 82 3.42 -10.73 8.95
C ASP A 82 3.97 -9.69 9.95
N PRO A 83 5.29 -9.68 10.23
CA PRO A 83 5.90 -8.74 11.17
C PRO A 83 5.65 -7.27 10.82
N ARG A 84 5.48 -6.94 9.53
CA ARG A 84 5.24 -5.58 9.06
C ARG A 84 3.84 -5.10 9.44
N VAL A 85 2.85 -5.99 9.34
CA VAL A 85 1.47 -5.69 9.74
C VAL A 85 1.43 -5.48 11.24
N ILE A 86 2.01 -6.39 12.02
CA ILE A 86 2.06 -6.29 13.48
C ILE A 86 2.76 -5.00 13.92
N SER A 87 3.90 -4.64 13.32
CA SER A 87 4.60 -3.39 13.61
C SER A 87 3.74 -2.15 13.29
N ALA A 88 2.99 -2.17 12.19
CA ALA A 88 2.10 -1.06 11.83
C ALA A 88 0.93 -0.94 12.80
N VAL A 89 0.34 -2.06 13.23
CA VAL A 89 -0.72 -2.06 14.25
C VAL A 89 -0.18 -1.61 15.60
N ALA A 90 1.00 -2.07 16.00
CA ALA A 90 1.65 -1.67 17.24
C ALA A 90 1.93 -0.16 17.29
N SER A 91 2.24 0.47 16.15
CA SER A 91 2.41 1.93 16.08
C SER A 91 1.11 2.74 16.25
N LEU A 92 -0.04 2.05 16.22
CA LEU A 92 -1.37 2.65 16.30
C LEU A 92 -1.94 2.74 17.72
N PHE A 93 -1.42 1.90 18.61
CA PHE A 93 -1.80 1.78 20.01
C PHE A 93 -0.76 2.48 20.89
#